data_AF-A0A7Y5GGC1-F1
#
_entry.id   AF-A0A7Y5GGC1-F1
#
_cell.length_a   1.000
_cell.length_b   1.000
_cell.length_c   1.000
_cell.angle_alpha   90.00
_cell.angle_beta   90.00
_cell.angle_gamma   90.00
#
_symmetry.space_group_name_H-M   'P 1'
#
loop_
_entity.id
_entity.type
_entity.pdbx_description
1 polymer ?
#
loop_
_entity_poly.entity_id
_entity_poly.type
_entity_poly.pdbx_seq_one_letter_code
_entity_poly.pdbx_strand_id
1 'polypeptide(L)'
;MTERKRRGRPARRTYKTVRAILKAERKHALRPSELTRLLDAEWSRCIRERDRHICQITGKLAYPGVQPGMGNAAHLIPKSQAPFHLKYDLRNGIWMEWLTHMEFDGLLAGRRRPARQAYVWGVIARTKPEVFEYLTSQNWRGDEKPVSVHTMRAKLEELRRTSFLNEP
;
A
#
# COMPACT_ATOMS: atom_id res chain seq x y z
N MET A 1 22.93 28.32 -38.67
CA MET A 1 22.69 27.16 -37.79
C MET A 1 22.67 27.63 -36.35
N THR A 2 21.50 27.66 -35.71
CA THR A 2 21.39 28.01 -34.29
C THR A 2 20.33 27.12 -33.65
N GLU A 3 20.77 25.99 -33.10
CA GLU A 3 19.95 25.11 -32.26
C GLU A 3 19.55 25.82 -30.96
N ARG A 4 18.33 26.35 -30.92
CA ARG A 4 17.70 26.78 -29.67
C ARG A 4 17.17 25.56 -28.92
N LYS A 5 17.97 25.11 -27.95
CA LYS A 5 17.66 24.29 -26.78
C LYS A 5 16.14 24.09 -26.54
N ARG A 6 15.62 22.90 -26.90
CA ARG A 6 14.39 22.36 -26.30
C ARG A 6 14.66 22.09 -24.81
N ARG A 7 14.40 23.09 -23.96
CA ARG A 7 14.29 22.88 -22.51
C ARG A 7 13.07 21.98 -22.29
N GLY A 8 13.31 20.68 -22.14
CA GLY A 8 12.32 19.74 -21.62
C GLY A 8 11.85 20.25 -20.27
N ARG A 9 10.66 20.85 -20.23
CA ARG A 9 9.97 21.09 -18.96
C ARG A 9 9.73 19.70 -18.37
N PRO A 10 10.22 19.36 -17.17
CA PRO A 10 9.76 18.14 -16.52
C PRO A 10 8.24 18.27 -16.39
N ALA A 11 7.51 17.23 -16.79
CA ALA A 11 6.06 17.22 -16.77
C ALA A 11 5.56 17.67 -15.39
N ARG A 12 5.03 18.90 -15.33
CA ARG A 12 4.51 19.59 -14.12
C ARG A 12 3.20 18.96 -13.60
N ARG A 13 3.01 17.65 -13.74
CA ARG A 13 2.01 16.88 -12.99
C ARG A 13 2.68 16.31 -11.74
N THR A 14 3.32 17.18 -10.96
CA THR A 14 3.99 16.78 -9.73
C THR A 14 2.94 16.29 -8.72
N TYR A 15 3.25 15.15 -8.14
CA TYR A 15 2.45 14.45 -7.16
C TYR A 15 2.02 15.41 -6.02
N LYS A 16 0.75 15.79 -5.95
CA LYS A 16 0.20 16.39 -4.71
C LYS A 16 0.45 15.44 -3.54
N THR A 17 1.08 15.95 -2.48
CA THR A 17 1.24 15.21 -1.22
C THR A 17 -0.14 14.89 -0.62
N VAL A 18 -0.26 13.83 0.18
CA VAL A 18 -1.51 13.48 0.89
C VAL A 18 -2.09 14.69 1.63
N ARG A 19 -1.23 15.48 2.29
CA ARG A 19 -1.61 16.74 2.97
C ARG A 19 -2.27 17.76 2.03
N ALA A 20 -1.76 17.92 0.81
CA ALA A 20 -2.34 18.82 -0.17
C ALA A 20 -3.70 18.31 -0.68
N ILE A 21 -3.88 16.99 -0.76
CA ILE A 21 -5.15 16.36 -1.15
C ILE A 21 -6.21 16.55 -0.06
N LEU A 22 -5.86 16.33 1.21
CA LEU A 22 -6.77 16.59 2.34
C LEU A 22 -7.24 18.05 2.40
N LYS A 23 -6.34 19.01 2.13
CA LYS A 23 -6.70 20.44 2.04
C LYS A 23 -7.63 20.73 0.86
N ALA A 24 -7.47 20.00 -0.24
CA ALA A 24 -8.26 20.13 -1.45
C ALA A 24 -9.66 19.49 -1.34
N GLU A 25 -9.80 18.41 -0.56
CA GLU A 25 -11.08 17.71 -0.32
C GLU A 25 -12.17 18.65 0.20
N ARG A 26 -11.81 19.66 1.00
CA ARG A 26 -12.74 20.68 1.52
C ARG A 26 -13.16 21.74 0.50
N LYS A 27 -12.52 21.77 -0.67
CA LYS A 27 -12.67 22.85 -1.67
C LYS A 27 -13.28 22.37 -2.97
N HIS A 28 -13.10 21.11 -3.32
CA HIS A 28 -13.62 20.53 -4.55
C HIS A 28 -13.80 19.01 -4.42
N ALA A 29 -14.61 18.44 -5.31
CA ALA A 29 -14.69 16.99 -5.44
C ALA A 29 -13.33 16.40 -5.81
N LEU A 30 -12.93 15.33 -5.11
CA LEU A 30 -11.67 14.63 -5.37
C LEU A 30 -11.74 13.82 -6.66
N ARG A 31 -10.65 13.86 -7.44
CA ARG A 31 -10.48 13.02 -8.63
C ARG A 31 -10.17 11.57 -8.23
N PRO A 32 -10.40 10.57 -9.10
CA PRO A 32 -10.07 9.17 -8.82
C PRO A 32 -8.62 8.96 -8.34
N SER A 33 -7.65 9.62 -8.97
CA SER A 33 -6.23 9.52 -8.59
C SER A 33 -5.90 10.14 -7.23
N GLU A 34 -6.67 11.14 -6.79
CA GLU A 34 -6.56 11.72 -5.45
C GLU A 34 -7.17 10.79 -4.41
N LEU A 35 -8.30 10.16 -4.73
CA LEU A 35 -8.92 9.11 -3.90
C LEU A 35 -8.02 7.89 -3.73
N THR A 36 -7.39 7.38 -4.80
CA THR A 36 -6.43 6.28 -4.71
C THR A 36 -5.32 6.58 -3.71
N ARG A 37 -4.79 7.81 -3.70
CA ARG A 37 -3.72 8.20 -2.76
C ARG A 37 -4.19 8.28 -1.32
N LEU A 38 -5.41 8.77 -1.09
CA LEU A 38 -5.99 8.77 0.26
C LEU A 38 -6.26 7.34 0.74
N LEU A 39 -6.80 6.48 -0.13
CA LEU A 39 -7.01 5.07 0.17
C LEU A 39 -5.70 4.37 0.55
N ASP A 40 -4.62 4.59 -0.21
CA ASP A 40 -3.31 4.02 0.08
C ASP A 40 -2.77 4.50 1.45
N ALA A 41 -2.95 5.78 1.74
CA ALA A 41 -2.51 6.37 3.01
C ALA A 41 -3.30 5.84 4.21
N GLU A 42 -4.63 5.78 4.11
CA GLU A 42 -5.50 5.27 5.17
C GLU A 42 -5.36 3.76 5.36
N TRP A 43 -5.20 3.00 4.28
CA TRP A 43 -4.93 1.57 4.36
C TRP A 43 -3.58 1.32 5.05
N SER A 44 -2.52 2.04 4.67
CA SER A 44 -1.21 1.96 5.34
C SER A 44 -1.29 2.37 6.82
N ARG A 45 -2.10 3.37 7.16
CA ARG A 45 -2.40 3.72 8.56
C ARG A 45 -3.04 2.54 9.31
N CYS A 46 -4.11 1.96 8.77
CA CYS A 46 -4.81 0.84 9.40
C CYS A 46 -3.88 -0.36 9.64
N ILE A 47 -3.07 -0.73 8.65
CA ILE A 47 -2.09 -1.82 8.77
C ILE A 47 -1.08 -1.53 9.88
N ARG A 48 -0.52 -0.31 9.90
CA ARG A 48 0.47 0.11 10.91
C ARG A 48 -0.11 0.08 12.32
N GLU A 49 -1.32 0.58 12.50
CA GLU A 49 -2.01 0.59 13.80
C GLU A 49 -2.31 -0.83 14.28
N ARG A 50 -2.89 -1.67 13.40
CA ARG A 50 -3.17 -3.09 13.68
C ARG A 50 -1.91 -3.84 14.11
N ASP A 51 -0.82 -3.64 13.37
CA ASP A 51 0.44 -4.35 13.61
C ASP A 51 1.34 -3.65 14.65
N ARG A 52 0.87 -2.55 15.26
CA ARG A 52 1.55 -1.79 16.32
C ARG A 52 3.00 -1.43 15.99
N HIS A 53 3.30 -1.08 14.73
CA HIS A 53 4.66 -0.84 14.20
C HIS A 53 5.62 -2.04 14.24
N ILE A 54 5.13 -3.25 14.53
CA ILE A 54 5.94 -4.47 14.58
C ILE A 54 5.95 -5.11 13.19
N CYS A 55 7.14 -5.32 12.63
CA CYS A 55 7.33 -6.07 11.40
C CYS A 55 6.80 -7.49 11.60
N GLN A 56 5.78 -7.87 10.82
CA GLN A 56 5.12 -9.17 10.97
C GLN A 56 5.98 -10.35 10.51
N ILE A 57 7.15 -10.08 9.91
CA ILE A 57 8.10 -11.09 9.43
C ILE A 57 9.27 -11.26 10.39
N THR A 58 9.82 -10.16 10.92
CA THR A 58 11.02 -10.18 11.76
C THR A 58 10.74 -9.99 13.25
N GLY A 59 9.51 -9.60 13.62
CA GLY A 59 9.14 -9.25 15.00
C GLY A 59 9.76 -7.95 15.52
N LYS A 60 10.50 -7.22 14.68
CA LYS A 60 11.18 -5.98 15.08
C LYS A 60 10.26 -4.77 15.01
N LEU A 61 10.44 -3.84 15.93
CA LEU A 61 9.81 -2.53 15.85
C LEU A 61 10.40 -1.73 14.68
N ALA A 62 9.54 -1.17 13.83
CA ALA A 62 9.92 -0.40 12.65
C ALA A 62 8.95 0.78 12.45
N TYR A 63 9.40 2.00 12.74
CA TYR A 63 8.59 3.20 12.58
C TYR A 63 8.46 3.63 11.11
N PRO A 64 7.43 4.39 10.71
CA PRO A 64 7.13 4.62 9.30
C PRO A 64 8.25 5.28 8.51
N GLY A 65 8.55 4.73 7.32
CA GLY A 65 9.49 5.33 6.39
C GLY A 65 10.01 4.36 5.34
N VAL A 66 11.02 4.80 4.59
CA VAL A 66 11.58 4.09 3.42
C VAL A 66 13.10 3.89 3.53
N GLN A 67 13.60 3.78 4.77
CA GLN A 67 15.00 3.55 5.09
C GLN A 67 15.15 2.25 5.89
N PRO A 68 16.35 1.63 5.94
CA PRO A 68 16.63 0.50 6.84
C PRO A 68 16.19 0.78 8.29
N GLY A 69 15.58 -0.19 8.96
CA GLY A 69 14.99 -0.01 10.30
C GLY A 69 13.64 0.73 10.33
N MET A 70 13.17 1.29 9.21
CA MET A 70 11.83 1.86 9.09
C MET A 70 10.87 0.84 8.47
N GLY A 71 9.57 1.04 8.68
CA GLY A 71 8.51 0.14 8.22
C GLY A 71 7.57 0.78 7.20
N ASN A 72 6.96 -0.06 6.38
CA ASN A 72 5.87 0.31 5.48
C ASN A 72 4.87 -0.85 5.35
N ALA A 73 3.62 -0.52 5.01
CA ALA A 73 2.61 -1.51 4.70
C ALA A 73 2.93 -2.15 3.33
N ALA A 74 3.00 -3.48 3.30
CA ALA A 74 3.26 -4.28 2.10
C ALA A 74 2.00 -5.06 1.72
N HIS A 75 1.69 -5.09 0.43
CA HIS A 75 0.61 -5.90 -0.13
C HIS A 75 1.08 -7.34 -0.33
N LEU A 76 0.37 -8.33 0.22
CA LEU A 76 0.72 -9.75 0.04
C LEU A 76 0.40 -10.23 -1.39
N ILE A 77 -0.78 -9.90 -1.89
CA ILE A 77 -1.13 -9.96 -3.30
C ILE A 77 -0.84 -8.60 -3.92
N PRO A 78 0.01 -8.50 -4.95
CA PRO A 78 0.41 -7.24 -5.55
C PRO A 78 -0.77 -6.35 -5.92
N LYS A 79 -0.70 -5.07 -5.58
CA LYS A 79 -1.77 -4.08 -5.86
C LYS A 79 -2.13 -3.96 -7.35
N SER A 80 -1.20 -4.25 -8.25
CA SER A 80 -1.43 -4.25 -9.70
C SER A 80 -2.21 -5.47 -10.19
N GLN A 81 -2.33 -6.51 -9.37
CA GLN A 81 -3.03 -7.75 -9.70
C GLN A 81 -4.33 -7.89 -8.92
N ALA A 82 -4.35 -7.44 -7.65
CA ALA A 82 -5.51 -7.59 -6.79
C ALA A 82 -6.75 -6.84 -7.33
N PRO A 83 -7.96 -7.44 -7.31
CA PRO A 83 -9.20 -6.70 -7.53
C PRO A 83 -9.40 -5.64 -6.43
N PHE A 84 -10.20 -4.60 -6.73
CA PHE A 84 -10.35 -3.43 -5.84
C PHE A 84 -10.68 -3.78 -4.38
N HIS A 85 -11.56 -4.75 -4.16
CA HIS A 85 -11.94 -5.17 -2.81
C HIS A 85 -10.75 -5.75 -2.02
N LEU A 86 -9.81 -6.44 -2.68
CA LEU A 86 -8.59 -6.98 -2.07
C LEU A 86 -7.45 -5.95 -1.97
N LYS A 87 -7.38 -4.95 -2.85
CA LYS A 87 -6.34 -3.89 -2.77
C LYS A 87 -6.35 -3.17 -1.43
N TYR A 88 -7.53 -3.03 -0.84
CA TYR A 88 -7.76 -2.30 0.40
C TYR A 88 -8.34 -3.16 1.52
N ASP A 89 -8.30 -4.49 1.35
CA ASP A 89 -8.55 -5.43 2.45
C ASP A 89 -7.35 -5.41 3.40
N LEU A 90 -7.60 -5.32 4.70
CA LEU A 90 -6.52 -5.30 5.69
C LEU A 90 -5.79 -6.64 5.77
N ARG A 91 -6.47 -7.76 5.45
CA ARG A 91 -5.84 -9.09 5.40
C ARG A 91 -4.80 -9.18 4.29
N ASN A 92 -4.97 -8.43 3.19
CA ASN A 92 -4.01 -8.36 2.10
C ASN A 92 -2.81 -7.43 2.40
N GLY A 93 -2.64 -6.99 3.65
CA GLY A 93 -1.57 -6.10 4.07
C GLY A 93 -0.87 -6.59 5.33
N ILE A 94 0.43 -6.35 5.40
CA ILE A 94 1.22 -6.51 6.63
C ILE A 94 2.20 -5.36 6.79
N TRP A 95 2.51 -5.01 8.03
CA TRP A 95 3.60 -4.09 8.33
C TRP A 95 4.93 -4.83 8.20
N MET A 96 5.83 -4.27 7.38
CA MET A 96 7.14 -4.86 7.12
C MET A 96 8.23 -3.80 7.25
N GLU A 97 9.38 -4.19 7.79
CA GLU A 97 10.60 -3.40 7.68
C GLU A 97 10.94 -3.18 6.19
N TRP A 98 11.43 -2.00 5.85
CA TRP A 98 11.77 -1.57 4.50
C TRP A 98 12.67 -2.58 3.78
N LEU A 99 13.73 -3.07 4.42
CA LEU A 99 14.63 -4.05 3.80
C LEU A 99 13.91 -5.35 3.48
N THR A 100 13.08 -5.86 4.41
CA THR A 100 12.28 -7.06 4.19
C THR A 100 11.24 -6.86 3.10
N HIS A 101 10.62 -5.67 3.03
CA HIS A 101 9.69 -5.30 1.97
C HIS A 101 10.39 -5.30 0.60
N MET A 102 11.60 -4.74 0.52
CA MET A 102 12.40 -4.75 -0.70
C MET A 102 12.84 -6.15 -1.12
N GLU A 103 13.15 -7.04 -0.16
CA GLU A 103 13.40 -8.47 -0.44
C GLU A 103 12.15 -9.19 -0.95
N PHE A 104 11.01 -8.89 -0.34
CA PHE A 104 9.71 -9.43 -0.73
C PHE A 104 9.34 -9.04 -2.18
N ASP A 105 9.60 -7.79 -2.57
CA ASP A 105 9.35 -7.31 -3.94
C ASP A 105 10.47 -7.64 -4.94
N GLY A 106 11.64 -8.09 -4.46
CA GLY A 106 12.82 -8.37 -5.29
C GLY A 106 13.56 -7.13 -5.78
N LEU A 107 13.54 -6.02 -5.03
CA LEU A 107 13.98 -4.67 -5.47
C LEU A 107 15.26 -4.12 -4.79
N LEU A 108 16.02 -4.92 -4.03
CA LEU A 108 17.21 -4.45 -3.30
C LEU A 108 18.27 -3.75 -4.19
N ALA A 109 18.63 -2.52 -3.81
CA ALA A 109 19.73 -1.73 -4.39
C ALA A 109 19.65 -1.46 -5.91
N GLY A 110 18.44 -1.26 -6.45
CA GLY A 110 18.24 -0.93 -7.87
C GLY A 110 18.54 -2.10 -8.83
N ARG A 111 18.78 -3.29 -8.29
CA ARG A 111 18.97 -4.53 -9.06
C ARG A 111 17.83 -5.49 -8.74
N ARG A 112 17.25 -6.11 -9.77
CA ARG A 112 16.27 -7.19 -9.57
C ARG A 112 16.97 -8.39 -8.95
N ARG A 113 16.52 -8.81 -7.78
CA ARG A 113 16.92 -10.07 -7.13
C ARG A 113 15.72 -11.02 -7.08
N PRO A 114 15.94 -12.35 -6.91
CA PRO A 114 14.84 -13.27 -6.65
C PRO A 114 14.02 -12.79 -5.46
N ALA A 115 12.72 -12.61 -5.69
CA ALA A 115 11.79 -12.15 -4.67
C ALA A 115 11.61 -13.22 -3.59
N ARG A 116 11.64 -12.83 -2.31
CA ARG A 116 11.47 -13.75 -1.17
C ARG A 116 10.00 -13.99 -0.77
N GLN A 117 9.11 -13.97 -1.75
CA GLN A 117 7.67 -14.10 -1.53
C GLN A 117 7.30 -15.42 -0.84
N ALA A 118 7.89 -16.54 -1.27
CA ALA A 118 7.61 -17.85 -0.68
C ALA A 118 7.93 -17.91 0.82
N TYR A 119 9.01 -17.24 1.25
CA TYR A 119 9.36 -17.16 2.67
C TYR A 119 8.30 -16.38 3.46
N VAL A 120 7.91 -15.20 2.96
CA VAL A 120 6.87 -14.37 3.60
C VAL A 120 5.54 -15.11 3.68
N TRP A 121 5.10 -15.73 2.58
CA TRP A 121 3.89 -16.55 2.55
C TRP A 121 3.97 -17.73 3.53
N GLY A 122 5.12 -18.38 3.66
CA GLY A 122 5.34 -19.44 4.64
C GLY A 122 5.29 -18.95 6.10
N VAL A 123 5.73 -17.72 6.38
CA VAL A 123 5.53 -17.11 7.70
C VAL A 123 4.05 -16.86 7.95
N ILE A 124 3.34 -16.25 7.01
CA ILE A 124 1.90 -15.95 7.13
C ILE A 124 1.07 -17.23 7.31
N ALA A 125 1.36 -18.29 6.57
CA ALA A 125 0.71 -19.59 6.74
C ALA A 125 0.84 -20.16 8.15
N ARG A 126 1.95 -19.89 8.85
CA ARG A 126 2.20 -20.37 10.21
C ARG A 126 1.63 -19.46 11.28
N THR A 127 1.70 -18.14 11.10
CA THR A 127 1.37 -17.17 12.15
C THR A 127 -0.04 -16.59 12.03
N LYS A 128 -0.63 -16.62 10.82
CA LYS A 128 -1.96 -16.11 10.49
C LYS A 128 -2.65 -17.05 9.48
N PRO A 129 -2.89 -18.32 9.85
CA PRO A 129 -3.42 -19.33 8.91
C PRO A 129 -4.76 -18.92 8.28
N GLU A 130 -5.60 -18.19 9.02
CA GLU A 130 -6.89 -17.67 8.54
C GLU A 130 -6.71 -16.60 7.44
N VAL A 131 -5.68 -15.76 7.55
CA VAL A 131 -5.33 -14.79 6.51
C VAL A 131 -4.80 -15.51 5.28
N PHE A 132 -3.94 -16.52 5.48
CA PHE A 132 -3.39 -17.33 4.41
C PHE A 132 -4.51 -18.03 3.62
N GLU A 133 -5.39 -18.75 4.30
CA GLU A 133 -6.52 -19.46 3.70
C GLU A 133 -7.47 -18.50 2.97
N TYR A 134 -7.81 -17.38 3.60
CA TYR A 134 -8.66 -16.37 2.96
C TYR A 134 -8.03 -15.88 1.65
N LEU A 135 -6.77 -15.44 1.66
CA LEU A 135 -6.15 -14.84 0.47
C LEU A 135 -5.90 -15.86 -0.65
N THR A 136 -5.55 -17.10 -0.29
CA THR A 136 -5.27 -18.16 -1.27
C THR A 136 -6.54 -18.78 -1.88
N SER A 137 -7.68 -18.63 -1.21
CA SER A 137 -9.00 -19.02 -1.77
C SER A 137 -9.62 -17.97 -2.67
N GLN A 138 -9.11 -16.73 -2.70
CA GLN A 138 -9.66 -15.68 -3.55
C GLN A 138 -9.23 -15.83 -5.02
N ASN A 139 -10.14 -15.50 -5.95
CA ASN A 139 -9.74 -15.26 -7.33
C ASN A 139 -9.06 -13.88 -7.47
N TRP A 140 -7.74 -13.88 -7.36
CA TRP A 140 -6.88 -12.71 -7.46
C TRP A 140 -6.66 -12.16 -8.87
N ARG A 141 -6.92 -12.92 -9.95
CA ARG A 141 -6.76 -12.44 -11.33
C ARG A 141 -8.07 -11.86 -11.83
N GLY A 142 -8.42 -10.68 -11.33
CA GLY A 142 -9.61 -9.97 -11.76
C GLY A 142 -9.34 -9.05 -12.95
N ASP A 143 -10.24 -9.02 -13.92
CA ASP A 143 -10.29 -7.93 -14.90
C ASP A 143 -10.54 -6.61 -14.14
N GLU A 144 -9.65 -5.63 -14.30
CA GLU A 144 -9.83 -4.30 -13.72
C GLU A 144 -10.98 -3.56 -14.42
N LYS A 145 -12.21 -3.89 -14.05
CA LYS A 145 -13.34 -3.02 -14.37
C LYS A 145 -13.12 -1.67 -13.69
N PRO A 146 -13.40 -0.54 -14.37
CA PRO A 146 -13.33 0.78 -13.75
C PRO A 146 -14.16 0.81 -12.47
N VAL A 147 -13.53 1.16 -11.35
CA VAL A 147 -14.21 1.28 -10.05
C VAL A 147 -14.87 2.64 -9.98
N SER A 148 -16.14 2.66 -9.57
CA SER A 148 -16.87 3.93 -9.44
C SER A 148 -16.28 4.81 -8.35
N VAL A 149 -16.33 6.14 -8.54
CA VAL A 149 -15.90 7.12 -7.53
C VAL A 149 -16.68 6.93 -6.22
N HIS A 150 -17.96 6.56 -6.29
CA HIS A 150 -18.77 6.29 -5.11
C HIS A 150 -18.22 5.12 -4.29
N THR A 151 -17.88 4.00 -4.95
CA THR A 151 -17.25 2.84 -4.30
C THR A 151 -15.91 3.21 -3.65
N MET A 152 -15.08 4.02 -4.32
CA MET A 152 -13.81 4.48 -3.76
C MET A 152 -14.00 5.33 -2.51
N ARG A 153 -15.00 6.23 -2.50
CA ARG A 153 -15.33 7.05 -1.33
C ARG A 153 -15.85 6.23 -0.18
N ALA A 154 -16.75 5.28 -0.44
CA ALA A 154 -17.28 4.39 0.58
C ALA A 154 -16.15 3.61 1.28
N LYS A 155 -15.21 3.04 0.50
CA LYS A 155 -14.04 2.35 1.06
C LYS A 155 -13.10 3.27 1.84
N LEU A 156 -12.94 4.52 1.40
CA LEU A 156 -12.12 5.50 2.12
C LEU A 156 -12.73 5.84 3.48
N GLU A 157 -14.05 6.05 3.54
CA GLU A 157 -14.76 6.31 4.79
C GLU A 157 -14.76 5.09 5.72
N GLU A 158 -14.87 3.88 5.17
CA GLU A 158 -14.68 2.63 5.92
C GLU A 158 -13.30 2.61 6.60
N LEU A 159 -12.22 2.82 5.85
CA LEU A 159 -10.86 2.83 6.39
C LEU A 159 -10.63 3.95 7.42
N ARG A 160 -11.21 5.14 7.22
CA ARG A 160 -11.11 6.26 8.18
C ARG A 160 -11.77 5.94 9.52
N ARG A 161 -12.85 5.14 9.51
CA ARG A 161 -13.57 4.72 10.73
C ARG A 161 -12.86 3.57 11.45
N THR A 162 -12.08 2.77 10.74
CA THR A 162 -11.27 1.72 11.35
C THR A 162 -10.16 2.33 12.21
N SER A 163 -10.15 2.01 13.50
CA SER A 163 -9.11 2.41 14.44
C SER A 163 -8.75 1.21 15.31
N PHE A 164 -7.46 0.94 15.44
CA PHE A 164 -6.94 -0.11 16.32
C PHE A 164 -6.29 0.46 17.59
N LEU A 165 -6.34 1.78 17.78
CA LEU A 165 -5.72 2.48 18.92
C LEU A 165 -6.49 2.34 20.23
N ASN A 166 -7.69 1.74 20.20
CA ASN A 166 -8.58 1.58 21.36
C ASN A 166 -8.84 0.11 21.74
N GLU A 167 -8.18 -0.85 21.09
CA GLU A 167 -8.31 -2.26 21.45
C GLU A 167 -7.23 -2.62 22.49
N PRO A 168 -7.62 -3.12 23.69
CA PRO A 168 -6.69 -3.46 24.77
C PRO A 168 -5.61 -4.45 24.32
#